data_AF-A0A960A6Z2-F1
#
_entry.id   AF-A0A960A6Z2-F1
#
_cell.length_a   1.000
_cell.length_b   1.000
_cell.length_c   1.000
_cell.angle_alpha   90.00
_cell.angle_beta   90.00
_cell.angle_gamma   90.00
#
_symmetry.space_group_name_H-M   'P 1'
#
loop_
_entity.id
_entity.type
_entity.pdbx_description
1 polymer ?
#
loop_
_entity_poly.entity_id
_entity_poly.type
_entity_poly.pdbx_seq_one_letter_code
_entity_poly.pdbx_strand_id
1 'polypeptide(L)' 'LQGKPLIALHGQLDKVTNPKYTKKMVERAQAAGVDARFVDMGPVGHYMIRQAGHWNQQTIRAVQDVIAAL' A
#
# COMPACT_ATOMS: atom_id res chain seq x y z
N LEU A 1 12.51 8.82 0.72
CA LEU A 1 11.93 7.88 1.69
C LEU A 1 12.97 7.35 2.70
N GLN A 2 14.21 7.85 2.71
CA GLN A 2 15.17 7.45 3.74
C GLN A 2 14.63 7.79 5.14
N GLY A 3 14.68 6.81 6.04
CA GLY A 3 14.16 6.91 7.40
C GLY A 3 12.63 7.04 7.51
N LYS A 4 11.87 6.77 6.44
CA LYS A 4 10.40 6.81 6.47
C LYS A 4 9.81 5.50 5.94
N PRO A 5 9.01 4.75 6.73
CA PRO A 5 8.35 3.56 6.23
C PRO A 5 7.34 3.89 5.12
N LEU A 6 7.18 2.98 4.16
CA LEU A 6 6.23 3.08 3.05
C LEU A 6 5.31 1.85 3.02
N ILE A 7 4.01 2.07 3.17
CA ILE A 7 3.01 0.99 3.06
C ILE A 7 2.04 1.37 1.93
N ALA A 8 2.00 0.58 0.86
CA ALA A 8 1.14 0.83 -0.30
C ALA A 8 0.01 -0.21 -0.38
N LEU A 9 -1.23 0.22 -0.18
CA LEU A 9 -2.44 -0.60 -0.34
C LEU A 9 -2.99 -0.39 -1.76
N HIS A 10 -3.19 -1.46 -2.53
CA HIS A 10 -3.65 -1.33 -3.93
C HIS A 10 -4.61 -2.45 -4.34
N GLY A 11 -5.69 -2.10 -5.03
CA GLY A 11 -6.64 -3.06 -5.61
C GLY A 11 -6.24 -3.60 -6.98
N GLN A 12 -6.45 -4.88 -7.22
CA GLN A 12 -6.06 -5.58 -8.45
C GLN A 12 -6.77 -5.04 -9.71
N LEU A 13 -7.97 -4.47 -9.56
CA LEU A 13 -8.81 -4.02 -10.67
C LEU A 13 -8.69 -2.52 -10.95
N ASP A 14 -7.69 -1.86 -10.35
CA ASP A 14 -7.41 -0.46 -10.64
C ASP A 14 -6.92 -0.26 -12.09
N LYS A 15 -7.76 0.38 -12.90
CA LYS A 15 -7.49 0.73 -14.29
C LYS A 15 -6.97 2.16 -14.47
N VAL A 16 -7.01 2.99 -13.42
CA VAL A 16 -6.50 4.37 -13.42
C VAL A 16 -5.02 4.35 -13.08
N THR A 17 -4.67 3.70 -11.97
CA THR A 17 -3.29 3.49 -11.53
C THR A 17 -3.03 2.00 -11.48
N ASN A 18 -2.35 1.45 -12.49
CA ASN A 18 -2.16 0.00 -12.56
C ASN A 18 -1.32 -0.52 -11.37
N PRO A 19 -1.80 -1.51 -10.60
CA PRO A 19 -1.13 -2.01 -9.39
C PRO A 19 0.29 -2.52 -9.65
N LYS A 20 0.59 -2.97 -10.87
CA LYS A 20 1.93 -3.42 -11.26
C LYS A 20 2.98 -2.33 -11.09
N TYR A 21 2.62 -1.06 -11.32
CA TYR A 21 3.56 0.06 -11.21
C TYR A 21 3.77 0.46 -9.76
N THR A 22 2.72 0.38 -8.93
CA THR A 22 2.86 0.54 -7.47
C THR A 22 3.76 -0.54 -6.89
N LYS A 23 3.56 -1.81 -7.27
CA LYS A 23 4.44 -2.91 -6.83
C LYS A 23 5.91 -2.66 -7.22
N LYS A 24 6.17 -2.29 -8.48
CA LYS A 24 7.54 -1.93 -8.93
C LYS A 24 8.13 -0.75 -8.17
N MET A 25 7.31 0.24 -7.80
CA MET A 25 7.77 1.39 -7.01
C MET A 25 8.15 0.97 -5.58
N VAL A 26 7.35 0.09 -4.95
CA VAL A 26 7.67 -0.49 -3.65
C VAL A 26 8.97 -1.32 -3.71
N GLU A 27 9.12 -2.18 -4.72
CA GLU A 27 10.33 -2.99 -4.92
C GLU A 27 11.59 -2.12 -5.06
N ARG A 28 11.48 -0.99 -5.79
CA ARG A 28 12.57 -0.01 -5.92
C ARG A 28 12.89 0.70 -4.60
N ALA A 29 11.87 0.99 -3.79
CA ALA A 29 12.08 1.59 -2.47
C ALA A 29 12.80 0.61 -1.53
N GLN A 30 12.38 -0.66 -1.52
CA GLN A 30 13.05 -1.73 -0.78
C GLN A 30 14.52 -1.86 -1.20
N ALA A 31 14.79 -1.89 -2.51
CA ALA A 31 16.16 -1.96 -3.03
C ALA A 31 17.02 -0.74 -2.64
N ALA A 32 16.40 0.40 -2.33
CA ALA A 32 17.07 1.59 -1.83
C ALA A 32 17.20 1.63 -0.28
N GLY A 33 16.89 0.52 0.41
CA GLY A 33 16.99 0.41 1.87
C GLY A 33 15.82 1.03 2.64
N VAL A 34 14.70 1.33 1.98
CA VAL A 34 13.49 1.82 2.63
C VAL A 34 12.72 0.62 3.20
N ASP A 35 12.24 0.73 4.45
CA ASP A 35 11.23 -0.18 4.96
C ASP A 35 9.92 0.03 4.20
N ALA A 36 9.67 -0.80 3.20
CA ALA A 36 8.56 -0.64 2.29
C ALA A 36 7.82 -1.96 2.06
N ARG A 37 6.48 -1.92 1.98
CA ARG A 37 5.66 -3.09 1.68
C ARG A 37 4.44 -2.76 0.82
N PHE A 38 4.05 -3.74 -0.01
CA PHE A 38 2.85 -3.70 -0.83
C PHE A 38 1.77 -4.58 -0.20
N VAL A 39 0.55 -4.08 -0.12
CA VAL A 39 -0.63 -4.77 0.40
C VAL A 39 -1.64 -4.90 -0.74
N ASP A 40 -1.88 -6.13 -1.16
CA ASP A 40 -2.92 -6.43 -2.13
C ASP A 40 -4.30 -6.34 -1.46
N MET A 41 -5.16 -5.47 -1.98
CA MET A 41 -6.53 -5.25 -1.50
C MET A 41 -7.55 -6.17 -2.19
N GLY A 42 -7.08 -7.13 -3.00
CA GLY A 42 -7.91 -8.08 -3.73
C GLY A 42 -8.61 -7.46 -4.94
N PRO A 43 -9.73 -8.05 -5.40
CA PRO A 43 -10.41 -7.67 -6.65
C PRO A 43 -11.27 -6.41 -6.47
N VAL A 44 -10.65 -5.29 -6.12
CA VAL A 44 -11.26 -3.96 -5.99
C VAL A 44 -10.62 -2.94 -6.93
N GLY A 45 -11.39 -1.95 -7.35
CA GLY A 45 -10.96 -0.90 -8.26
C GLY A 45 -10.39 0.33 -7.55
N HIS A 46 -9.94 1.30 -8.33
CA HIS A 46 -9.20 2.51 -7.90
C HIS A 46 -9.72 3.17 -6.61
N TYR A 47 -11.04 3.31 -6.48
CA TYR A 47 -11.66 4.06 -5.38
C TYR A 47 -11.85 3.27 -4.09
N MET A 48 -11.56 1.97 -4.05
CA MET A 48 -11.73 1.11 -2.86
C MET A 48 -13.15 1.06 -2.24
N ILE A 49 -14.18 1.50 -2.98
CA ILE A 49 -15.56 1.63 -2.46
C ILE A 49 -16.20 0.27 -2.14
N ARG A 50 -16.05 -0.73 -3.02
CA ARG A 50 -16.72 -2.04 -2.88
C ARG A 50 -16.38 -2.78 -1.58
N GLN A 51 -15.19 -2.55 -1.04
CA GLN A 51 -14.73 -3.12 0.24
C GLN A 51 -14.21 -2.03 1.18
N ALA A 52 -14.93 -0.91 1.28
CA ALA A 52 -14.50 0.24 2.07
C ALA A 52 -14.17 -0.11 3.54
N GLY A 53 -14.88 -1.05 4.16
CA GLY A 53 -14.58 -1.53 5.50
C GLY A 53 -13.19 -2.20 5.61
N HIS A 54 -12.85 -3.07 4.65
CA HIS A 54 -11.53 -3.71 4.58
C HIS A 54 -10.43 -2.67 4.33
N TRP A 55 -10.68 -1.72 3.43
CA TRP A 55 -9.80 -0.57 3.20
C TRP A 55 -9.50 0.21 4.48
N ASN A 56 -10.56 0.60 5.22
CA ASN A 56 -10.41 1.34 6.47
C ASN A 56 -9.61 0.53 7.51
N GLN A 57 -9.91 -0.77 7.64
CA GLN A 57 -9.20 -1.65 8.59
C GLN A 57 -7.71 -1.78 8.26
N GLN A 58 -7.36 -1.99 6.98
CA GLN A 58 -5.96 -2.08 6.56
C GLN A 58 -5.24 -0.75 6.70
N THR A 59 -5.93 0.36 6.45
CA THR A 59 -5.37 1.72 6.66
C THR A 59 -5.07 1.98 8.13
N ILE A 60 -5.99 1.64 9.04
CA ILE A 60 -5.78 1.76 10.49
C ILE A 60 -4.54 0.97 10.91
N ARG A 61 -4.43 -0.30 10.47
CA ARG A 61 -3.26 -1.14 10.76
C ARG A 61 -1.97 -0.52 10.23
N ALA A 62 -1.96 -0.04 8.99
CA ALA A 62 -0.80 0.60 8.40
C ALA A 62 -0.35 1.84 9.19
N VAL A 63 -1.30 2.67 9.64
CA VAL A 63 -1.00 3.83 10.49
C VAL A 63 -0.43 3.40 11.84
N GLN A 64 -0.99 2.37 12.46
CA GLN A 64 -0.46 1.81 13.72
C GLN A 64 0.98 1.29 13.56
N ASP A 65 1.27 0.59 12.46
CA ASP A 65 2.63 0.10 12.15
C ASP A 65 3.61 1.28 12.04
N VAL A 66 3.23 2.35 11.33
CA VAL A 66 4.07 3.54 11.16
C VAL A 66 4.33 4.23 12.50
N ILE A 67 3.31 4.38 13.35
CA ILE A 67 3.45 4.99 14.68
C ILE A 67 4.37 4.13 15.57
N ALA A 68 4.24 2.81 15.52
CA ALA A 68 5.07 1.89 16.31
C ALA A 68 6.54 1.85 15.86
N ALA A 69 6.84 2.33 14.66
CA ALA A 69 8.19 2.40 14.10
C ALA A 69 8.91 3.75 14.32
N LEU A 70 8.25 4.73 14.97
CA LEU A 70 8.85 6.00 15.42
C LEU A 70 9.59 5.82 16.74
#